data_AF-X1DV81-F1
#
_entry.id   AF-X1DV81-F1
#
_cell.length_a   1.000
_cell.length_b   1.000
_cell.length_c   1.000
_cell.angle_alpha   90.00
_cell.angle_beta   90.00
_cell.angle_gamma   90.00
#
_symmetry.space_group_name_H-M   'P 1'
#
loop_
_entity.id
_entity.type
_entity.pdbx_description
1 polymer ?
#
loop_
_entity_poly.entity_id
_entity_poly.type
_entity_poly.pdbx_seq_one_letter_code
_entity_poly.pdbx_strand_id
1 'polypeptide(L)'
;MRRISIIVGTRPEIIKMSPIIRECKKLDLDYFVLHTGQHYSYNLDAIFFEELNLSLPKYNINCDSNSMGKMIEKIKNKMLS
;
A
#
# COMPACT_ATOMS: atom_id res chain seq x y z
N MET A 1 -18.78 -9.34 4.00
CA MET A 1 -18.30 -8.46 2.89
C MET A 1 -16.88 -8.84 2.55
N ARG A 2 -16.46 -8.75 1.27
CA ARG A 2 -15.06 -8.99 0.87
C ARG A 2 -14.31 -7.66 0.88
N ARG A 3 -13.18 -7.60 1.58
CA ARG A 3 -12.29 -6.44 1.64
C ARG A 3 -11.15 -6.57 0.63
N ILE A 4 -10.86 -5.52 -0.13
CA ILE A 4 -9.77 -5.49 -1.11
C ILE A 4 -8.51 -4.95 -0.44
N SER A 5 -7.41 -5.70 -0.51
CA SER A 5 -6.09 -5.25 -0.02
C SER A 5 -5.21 -4.91 -1.23
N ILE A 6 -4.83 -3.65 -1.37
CA ILE A 6 -3.91 -3.19 -2.43
C ILE A 6 -2.51 -3.08 -1.81
N ILE A 7 -1.62 -4.00 -2.15
CA ILE A 7 -0.26 -4.06 -1.60
C ILE A 7 0.71 -3.46 -2.62
N VAL A 8 1.50 -2.48 -2.19
CA VAL A 8 2.52 -1.80 -2.99
C VAL A 8 3.81 -1.67 -2.20
N GLY A 9 4.96 -1.68 -2.87
CA GLY A 9 6.27 -1.53 -2.24
C GLY A 9 7.24 -0.63 -2.99
N THR A 10 6.89 -0.22 -4.22
CA THR A 10 7.74 0.59 -5.08
C THR A 10 6.95 1.72 -5.74
N ARG A 11 7.65 2.78 -6.14
CA ARG A 11 7.07 3.91 -6.88
C ARG A 11 6.33 3.49 -8.16
N PRO A 12 6.87 2.61 -9.04
CA PRO A 12 6.13 2.14 -10.22
C PRO A 12 4.83 1.42 -9.88
N GLU A 13 4.77 0.69 -8.76
CA GLU A 13 3.53 0.04 -8.31
C GLU A 13 2.49 1.05 -7.84
N ILE A 14 2.89 2.08 -7.08
CA ILE A 14 1.98 3.17 -6.67
C ILE A 14 1.36 3.84 -7.90
N ILE A 15 2.18 4.19 -8.90
CA ILE A 15 1.72 4.80 -10.15
C ILE A 15 0.72 3.89 -10.87
N LYS A 16 1.07 2.61 -11.05
CA LYS A 16 0.22 1.61 -11.73
C LYS A 16 -1.08 1.32 -10.99
N MET A 17 -1.07 1.34 -9.66
CA MET A 17 -2.24 1.06 -8.82
C MET A 17 -3.12 2.30 -8.59
N SER A 18 -2.62 3.52 -8.86
CA SER A 18 -3.37 4.76 -8.72
C SER A 18 -4.77 4.77 -9.38
N PRO A 19 -5.00 4.28 -10.63
CA PRO A 19 -6.35 4.19 -11.18
C PRO A 19 -7.24 3.20 -10.44
N ILE A 20 -6.70 2.08 -9.94
CA ILE A 20 -7.47 1.09 -9.18
C ILE A 20 -7.90 1.65 -7.83
N ILE A 21 -7.00 2.34 -7.11
CA ILE A 21 -7.30 3.01 -5.84
C ILE A 21 -8.42 4.04 -6.01
N ARG A 22 -8.34 4.85 -7.08
CA ARG A 22 -9.38 5.85 -7.40
C ARG A 22 -10.73 5.18 -7.62
N GLU A 23 -10.76 4.08 -8.35
CA GLU A 23 -12.03 3.44 -8.68
C GLU A 23 -12.63 2.66 -7.50
N CYS A 24 -11.80 2.09 -6.62
CA CYS A 24 -12.28 1.58 -5.34
C CYS A 24 -12.89 2.68 -4.47
N LYS A 25 -12.30 3.89 -4.45
CA LYS A 25 -12.86 5.05 -3.73
C LYS A 25 -14.20 5.51 -4.32
N LYS A 26 -14.28 5.63 -5.64
CA LYS A 26 -15.48 6.09 -6.36
C LYS A 26 -16.65 5.14 -6.20
N LEU A 27 -16.39 3.83 -6.16
CA LEU A 27 -17.39 2.78 -5.99
C LEU A 27 -17.71 2.48 -4.52
N ASP A 28 -17.13 3.22 -3.57
CA ASP A 28 -17.29 3.02 -2.12
C ASP A 28 -17.04 1.56 -1.69
N LEU A 29 -16.00 0.93 -2.25
CA LEU A 29 -15.64 -0.44 -1.90
C LEU A 29 -14.94 -0.47 -0.52
N ASP A 30 -15.08 -1.57 0.21
CA ASP A 30 -14.24 -1.83 1.39
C ASP A 30 -12.82 -2.19 0.91
N TYR A 31 -11.91 -1.22 0.90
CA TYR A 31 -10.53 -1.42 0.50
C TYR A 31 -9.53 -0.70 1.42
N PHE A 32 -8.28 -1.14 1.40
CA PHE A 32 -7.17 -0.38 1.95
C PHE A 32 -5.90 -0.57 1.13
N VAL A 33 -4.99 0.40 1.26
CA VAL A 33 -3.64 0.32 0.71
C VAL A 33 -2.66 -0.03 1.82
N LEU A 34 -1.77 -1.00 1.55
CA LEU A 34 -0.65 -1.36 2.40
C LEU A 34 0.65 -1.11 1.66
N HIS A 35 1.52 -0.30 2.25
CA HIS A 35 2.87 -0.05 1.76
C HIS A 35 3.87 -0.98 2.48
N THR A 36 4.74 -1.66 1.74
CA THR A 36 5.71 -2.58 2.34
C THR A 36 6.92 -1.87 2.96
N GLY A 37 7.22 -0.64 2.52
CA GLY A 37 8.33 0.15 3.03
C GLY A 37 9.71 -0.40 2.67
N GLN A 38 9.80 -1.17 1.57
CA GLN A 38 11.06 -1.77 1.07
C GLN A 38 11.95 -0.75 0.36
N HIS A 39 11.40 0.39 -0.06
CA HIS A 39 12.10 1.44 -0.78
C HIS A 39 11.78 2.81 -0.16
N TYR A 40 12.82 3.65 -0.08
CA TYR A 40 12.80 5.05 0.35
C TYR A 40 12.40 5.34 1.82
N SER A 41 12.82 6.51 2.27
CA SER A 41 12.35 7.14 3.51
C SER A 41 10.86 7.44 3.37
N TYR A 42 10.07 7.23 4.41
CA TYR A 42 8.63 7.52 4.49
C TYR A 42 8.21 8.86 3.82
N ASN A 43 9.04 9.89 3.94
CA ASN A 43 8.80 11.21 3.35
C ASN A 43 8.73 11.22 1.82
N LEU A 44 9.48 10.36 1.13
CA LEU A 44 9.48 10.31 -0.34
C LEU A 44 8.27 9.55 -0.88
N ASP A 45 7.81 8.51 -0.19
CA ASP A 45 6.63 7.76 -0.59
C ASP A 45 5.36 8.61 -0.42
N ALA A 46 5.26 9.36 0.68
CA ALA A 46 4.12 10.25 0.96
C ALA A 46 3.89 11.27 -0.16
N ILE A 47 4.98 11.84 -0.71
CA ILE A 47 4.92 12.79 -1.83
C ILE A 47 4.20 12.17 -3.04
N PHE A 48 4.42 10.89 -3.37
CA PHE A 48 3.75 10.27 -4.51
C PHE A 48 2.26 10.07 -4.30
N PHE A 49 1.82 9.74 -3.09
CA PHE A 49 0.38 9.67 -2.78
C PHE A 49 -0.26 11.05 -2.90
N GLU A 50 0.42 12.11 -2.44
CA GLU A 50 -0.04 13.49 -2.58
C GLU A 50 -0.09 13.96 -4.05
N GLU A 51 1.00 13.79 -4.81
CA GLU A 51 1.10 14.16 -6.22
C GLU A 51 0.05 13.45 -7.08
N LEU A 52 -0.24 12.19 -6.74
CA LEU A 52 -1.26 11.40 -7.43
C LEU A 52 -2.67 11.65 -6.87
N ASN A 53 -2.86 12.51 -5.87
CA ASN A 53 -4.13 12.78 -5.19
C ASN A 53 -4.82 11.49 -4.69
N LEU A 54 -4.04 10.64 -4.02
CA LEU A 54 -4.46 9.39 -3.42
C LEU A 54 -4.48 9.52 -1.90
N SER A 55 -5.35 8.75 -1.23
CA SER A 55 -5.28 8.61 0.22
C SER A 55 -3.97 7.92 0.63
N LEU A 56 -3.39 8.36 1.75
CA LEU A 56 -2.23 7.70 2.33
C LEU A 56 -2.51 6.23 2.66
N PRO A 57 -1.49 5.35 2.58
CA PRO A 57 -1.65 3.95 2.92
C PRO A 57 -2.11 3.78 4.37
N LYS A 58 -3.08 2.87 4.59
CA LYS A 58 -3.59 2.54 5.93
C LYS A 58 -2.52 1.90 6.80
N TYR A 59 -1.67 1.08 6.17
CA TYR A 59 -0.58 0.39 6.84
C TYR A 59 0.73 0.64 6.09
N ASN A 60 1.79 0.92 6.84
CA ASN A 60 3.16 0.80 6.38
C ASN A 60 3.89 -0.17 7.30
N ILE A 61 4.43 -1.26 6.75
CA ILE A 61 5.01 -2.35 7.56
C ILE A 61 6.54 -2.25 7.73
N ASN A 62 7.17 -1.21 7.16
CA ASN A 62 8.61 -0.90 7.25
C ASN A 62 9.44 -2.19 7.19
N CYS A 63 9.31 -2.93 6.09
CA CYS A 63 9.99 -4.20 5.97
C CYS A 63 11.39 -4.00 5.40
N ASP A 64 12.40 -4.51 6.10
CA ASP A 64 13.72 -4.69 5.52
C ASP A 64 13.64 -5.63 4.32
N SER A 65 14.22 -5.20 3.19
CA SER A 65 14.28 -5.96 1.93
C SER A 65 15.02 -7.30 2.05
N ASN A 66 15.73 -7.53 3.16
CA ASN A 66 16.59 -8.70 3.38
C ASN A 66 15.84 -9.96 3.83
N SER A 67 14.52 -9.91 4.05
CA SER A 67 13.75 -11.10 4.46
C SER A 67 12.33 -11.16 3.89
N MET A 68 12.18 -11.88 2.78
CA MET A 68 10.88 -12.14 2.15
C MET A 68 9.90 -12.87 3.10
N GLY A 69 10.39 -13.79 3.95
CA GLY A 69 9.55 -14.50 4.91
C GLY A 69 8.89 -13.57 5.93
N LYS A 70 9.67 -12.68 6.54
CA LYS A 70 9.16 -11.67 7.49
C LYS A 70 8.17 -10.71 6.85
N MET A 71 8.40 -10.35 5.58
CA MET A 71 7.48 -9.51 4.82
C MET A 71 6.12 -10.17 4.65
N ILE A 72 6.08 -11.43 4.20
CA ILE A 72 4.84 -12.19 4.00
C ILE A 72 4.07 -12.31 5.32
N GLU A 73 4.77 -12.57 6.42
CA GLU A 73 4.17 -12.65 7.75
C GLU A 73 3.53 -11.31 8.17
N LYS A 74 4.26 -10.20 8.04
CA LYS A 74 3.74 -8.85 8.36
C LYS A 74 2.52 -8.49 7.50
N ILE A 75 2.53 -8.82 6.21
CA ILE A 75 1.39 -8.61 5.31
C ILE A 75 0.17 -9.40 5.81
N LYS A 76 0.34 -10.71 6.07
CA LYS A 76 -0.75 -11.58 6.56
C LYS A 76 -1.38 -11.02 7.84
N ASN A 77 -0.57 -10.58 8.80
CA ASN A 77 -1.04 -10.03 10.06
C ASN A 77 -1.91 -8.76 9.85
N LYS A 78 -1.62 -7.94 8.83
CA LYS A 78 -2.42 -6.74 8.51
C LYS A 78 -3.66 -7.02 7.67
N MET A 79 -3.66 -8.09 6.87
CA MET A 79 -4.85 -8.51 6.13
C MET A 79 -5.94 -9.10 7.04
N LEU A 80 -5.55 -9.67 8.18
CA LEU A 80 -6.46 -10.30 9.15
C LEU A 80 -6.94 -9.35 10.27
N SER A 81 -6.43 -8.11 10.32
CA SER A 81 -6.81 -7.06 11.28
C SER A 81 -7.81 -6.06 10.70
#